data_AF-A0A2W6DEB5-F1
#
_entry.id   AF-A0A2W6DEB5-F1
#
_cell.length_a   1.000
_cell.length_b   1.000
_cell.length_c   1.000
_cell.angle_alpha   90.00
_cell.angle_beta   90.00
_cell.angle_gamma   90.00
#
_symmetry.space_group_name_H-M   'P 1'
#
loop_
_entity.id
_entity.type
_entity.pdbx_description
1 polymer ?
#
loop_
_entity_poly.entity_id
_entity_poly.type
_entity_poly.pdbx_seq_one_letter_code
_entity_poly.pdbx_strand_id
1 'polypeptide(L)'
;MAGDDEPVPVIQRSWYQEALTEPDPLRCLQLHARNIVRMHTRYAELAEVLRVGAAVEPELRELWQLGHDQRRIGAAIMVDALLSKTALKPGLDRDAAIDQLWVLTGSDLYRGLIGVCGWTVERFERWLGDTFCDQLLGHRRRDSTTGPV
;
A
#
# COMPACT_ATOMS: atom_id res chain seq x y z
N MET A 1 1.88 -10.89 20.57
CA MET A 1 3.21 -10.42 20.99
C MET A 1 3.32 -8.96 20.60
N ALA A 2 3.25 -8.09 21.61
CA ALA A 2 3.26 -6.65 21.47
C ALA A 2 4.72 -6.18 21.42
N GLY A 3 5.12 -5.62 20.28
CA GLY A 3 6.38 -4.90 20.10
C GLY A 3 6.15 -3.66 19.23
N ASP A 4 4.94 -3.10 19.31
CA ASP A 4 4.41 -2.20 18.29
C ASP A 4 3.80 -0.93 18.91
N ASP A 5 4.13 -0.70 20.18
CA ASP A 5 4.00 0.54 20.97
C ASP A 5 5.37 1.21 21.20
N GLU A 6 6.39 0.78 20.45
CA GLU A 6 7.66 1.52 20.43
C GLU A 6 7.47 2.84 19.67
N PRO A 7 8.04 3.96 20.17
CA PRO A 7 8.01 5.28 19.53
C PRO A 7 8.92 5.33 18.28
N VAL A 8 9.05 4.22 17.57
CA VAL A 8 9.80 4.10 16.33
C VAL A 8 8.87 4.49 15.19
N PRO A 9 9.19 5.54 14.41
CA PRO A 9 8.47 5.91 13.20
C PRO A 9 8.25 4.68 12.30
N VAL A 10 7.07 4.54 11.73
CA VAL A 10 6.66 3.35 10.94
C VAL A 10 7.73 2.92 9.93
N ILE A 11 8.30 3.89 9.22
CA ILE A 11 9.32 3.64 8.21
C ILE A 11 10.60 3.01 8.77
N GLN A 12 10.96 3.29 10.01
CA GLN A 12 12.18 2.77 10.66
C GLN A 12 11.97 1.37 11.26
N ARG A 13 10.73 0.87 11.29
CA ARG A 13 10.42 -0.44 11.86
C ARG A 13 11.00 -1.55 10.99
N SER A 14 11.50 -2.61 11.62
CA SER A 14 12.19 -3.73 10.94
C SER A 14 11.37 -4.33 9.80
N TRP A 15 10.06 -4.49 9.99
CA TRP A 15 9.16 -5.03 8.96
C TRP A 15 8.99 -4.09 7.76
N TYR A 16 9.08 -2.78 7.95
CA TYR A 16 9.00 -1.80 6.86
C TYR A 16 10.33 -1.76 6.11
N GLN A 17 11.44 -1.77 6.86
CA GLN A 17 12.79 -1.87 6.32
C GLN A 17 12.99 -3.15 5.50
N GLU A 18 12.47 -4.30 5.96
CA GLU A 18 12.49 -5.56 5.21
C GLU A 18 11.95 -5.38 3.79
N ALA A 19 10.79 -4.73 3.62
CA ALA A 19 10.22 -4.44 2.31
C ALA A 19 11.11 -3.46 1.51
N LEU A 20 11.60 -2.39 2.13
CA LEU A 20 12.44 -1.40 1.46
C LEU A 20 13.76 -2.00 0.96
N THR A 21 14.38 -2.90 1.71
CA THR A 21 15.70 -3.47 1.38
C THR A 21 15.63 -4.76 0.58
N GLU A 22 14.45 -5.39 0.44
CA GLU A 22 14.27 -6.62 -0.33
C GLU A 22 14.71 -6.44 -1.81
N PRO A 23 15.73 -7.15 -2.30
CA PRO A 23 16.26 -6.93 -3.66
C PRO A 23 15.30 -7.34 -4.78
N ASP A 24 14.44 -8.34 -4.59
CA ASP A 24 13.46 -8.72 -5.61
C ASP A 24 12.29 -7.71 -5.63
N PRO A 25 12.06 -6.98 -6.74
CA PRO A 25 11.00 -5.98 -6.83
C PRO A 25 9.59 -6.56 -6.61
N LEU A 26 9.33 -7.81 -7.02
CA LEU A 26 8.04 -8.45 -6.78
C LEU A 26 7.88 -8.73 -5.29
N ARG A 27 8.91 -9.29 -4.66
CA ARG A 27 8.89 -9.61 -3.24
C ARG A 27 8.79 -8.36 -2.37
N CYS A 28 9.49 -7.28 -2.75
CA CYS A 28 9.40 -5.95 -2.14
C CYS A 28 7.93 -5.47 -2.06
N LEU A 29 7.19 -5.54 -3.17
CA LEU A 29 5.79 -5.10 -3.23
C LEU A 29 4.86 -6.02 -2.44
N GLN A 30 5.08 -7.33 -2.46
CA GLN A 30 4.32 -8.28 -1.64
C GLN A 30 4.54 -8.05 -0.14
N LEU A 31 5.77 -7.81 0.29
CA LEU A 31 6.09 -7.44 1.67
C LEU A 31 5.45 -6.11 2.05
N HIS A 32 5.43 -5.14 1.12
CA HIS A 32 4.72 -3.88 1.35
C HIS A 32 3.21 -4.10 1.51
N ALA A 33 2.56 -4.96 0.72
CA ALA A 33 1.15 -5.29 0.89
C ALA A 33 0.87 -5.90 2.28
N ARG A 34 1.68 -6.85 2.73
CA ARG A 34 1.62 -7.42 4.09
C ARG A 34 1.72 -6.34 5.17
N ASN A 35 2.62 -5.39 4.97
CA ASN A 35 2.84 -4.27 5.89
C ASN A 35 1.63 -3.34 5.97
N ILE A 36 1.00 -3.03 4.84
CA ILE A 36 -0.23 -2.23 4.77
C ILE A 36 -1.39 -2.93 5.48
N VAL A 37 -1.52 -4.24 5.27
CA VAL A 37 -2.51 -5.05 5.98
C VAL A 37 -2.28 -5.01 7.48
N ARG A 38 -1.05 -5.23 7.95
CA ARG A 38 -0.69 -5.14 9.36
C ARG A 38 -1.09 -3.80 9.98
N MET A 39 -0.89 -2.70 9.25
CA MET A 39 -1.28 -1.36 9.71
C MET A 39 -2.81 -1.24 9.79
N HIS A 40 -3.55 -1.59 8.74
CA HIS A 40 -5.01 -1.45 8.74
C HIS A 40 -5.71 -2.31 9.78
N THR A 41 -5.22 -3.51 10.09
CA THR A 41 -5.81 -4.34 11.16
C THR A 41 -5.77 -3.67 12.54
N ARG A 42 -4.91 -2.66 12.74
CA ARG A 42 -4.83 -1.88 13.99
C ARG A 42 -5.49 -0.51 13.88
N TYR A 43 -5.50 0.09 12.69
CA TYR A 43 -5.87 1.50 12.49
C TYR A 43 -7.17 1.74 11.72
N ALA A 44 -7.73 0.74 11.04
CA ALA A 44 -8.85 0.94 10.12
C ALA A 44 -10.10 1.51 10.81
N GLU A 45 -10.42 1.06 12.03
CA GLU A 45 -11.55 1.59 12.80
C GLU A 45 -11.35 3.06 13.19
N LEU A 46 -10.16 3.42 13.68
CA LEU A 46 -9.82 4.80 13.99
C LEU A 46 -9.85 5.68 12.75
N ALA A 47 -9.32 5.19 11.63
CA ALA A 47 -9.33 5.90 10.36
C ALA A 47 -10.76 6.20 9.88
N GLU A 48 -11.71 5.30 10.13
CA GLU A 48 -13.11 5.52 9.80
C GLU A 48 -13.76 6.59 10.69
N VAL A 49 -13.46 6.60 12.00
CA VAL A 49 -13.91 7.67 12.91
C VAL A 49 -13.38 9.03 12.45
N LEU A 50 -12.08 9.11 12.11
CA LEU A 50 -11.47 10.33 11.59
C LEU A 50 -12.13 10.78 10.28
N ARG A 51 -12.37 9.85 9.36
CA ARG A 51 -13.00 10.14 8.06
C ARG A 51 -14.41 10.71 8.22
N VAL A 52 -15.23 10.12 9.10
CA VAL A 52 -16.60 10.60 9.37
C VAL A 52 -16.55 11.95 10.10
N GLY A 53 -15.68 12.08 11.10
CA GLY A 53 -15.53 13.30 11.90
C GLY A 53 -14.99 14.49 11.12
N ALA A 54 -14.09 14.27 10.15
CA ALA A 54 -13.46 15.33 9.35
C ALA A 54 -14.46 16.20 8.56
N ALA A 55 -15.67 15.70 8.30
CA ALA A 55 -16.73 16.46 7.64
C ALA A 55 -17.27 17.60 8.52
N VAL A 56 -17.25 17.43 9.85
CA VAL A 56 -17.94 18.32 10.80
C VAL A 56 -17.00 18.95 11.83
N GLU A 57 -15.91 18.28 12.20
CA GLU A 57 -14.92 18.76 13.19
C GLU A 57 -13.59 19.15 12.52
N PRO A 58 -13.14 20.41 12.65
CA PRO A 58 -11.88 20.88 12.07
C PRO A 58 -10.65 20.10 12.56
N GLU A 59 -10.56 19.81 13.86
CA GLU A 59 -9.42 19.09 14.45
C GLU A 59 -9.28 17.67 13.87
N LEU A 60 -10.41 16.97 13.67
CA LEU A 60 -10.41 15.64 13.06
C LEU A 60 -10.06 15.71 11.57
N ARG A 61 -10.41 16.80 10.88
CA ARG A 61 -9.98 17.05 9.51
C ARG A 61 -8.48 17.24 9.39
N GLU A 62 -7.88 18.01 10.30
CA GLU A 62 -6.43 18.21 10.34
C GLU A 62 -5.70 16.88 10.57
N LEU A 63 -6.16 16.07 11.53
CA LEU A 63 -5.58 14.76 11.80
C LEU A 63 -5.76 13.79 10.61
N TRP A 64 -6.90 13.82 9.95
CA TRP A 64 -7.15 13.05 8.72
C TRP A 64 -6.19 13.44 7.59
N GLN A 65 -5.99 14.74 7.36
CA GLN A 65 -5.05 15.21 6.34
C GLN A 65 -3.60 14.86 6.68
N LEU A 66 -3.21 14.98 7.95
CA LEU A 66 -1.88 14.56 8.40
C LEU A 66 -1.62 13.08 8.08
N GLY A 67 -2.62 12.21 8.30
CA GLY A 67 -2.53 10.79 7.92
C GLY A 67 -2.38 10.59 6.41
N HIS A 68 -3.07 11.38 5.59
CA HIS A 68 -2.91 11.37 4.14
C HIS A 68 -1.51 11.77 3.68
N ASP A 69 -0.97 12.84 4.25
CA ASP A 69 0.36 13.36 3.92
C ASP A 69 1.45 12.35 4.31
N GLN A 70 1.36 11.79 5.51
CA GLN A 70 2.28 10.73 5.96
C GLN A 70 2.24 9.51 5.06
N ARG A 71 1.05 9.06 4.65
CA ARG A 71 0.90 7.94 3.71
C ARG A 71 1.48 8.28 2.34
N ARG A 72 1.34 9.52 1.87
CA ARG A 72 1.91 9.97 0.60
C ARG A 72 3.44 9.99 0.64
N ILE A 73 4.03 10.43 1.75
CA ILE A 73 5.48 10.35 1.99
C ILE A 73 5.93 8.88 1.98
N GLY A 74 5.22 8.00 2.68
CA GLY A 74 5.51 6.56 2.67
C GLY A 74 5.45 5.94 1.28
N ALA A 75 4.46 6.31 0.47
CA ALA A 75 4.35 5.87 -0.92
C ALA A 75 5.53 6.36 -1.78
N ALA A 76 5.94 7.63 -1.63
CA ALA A 76 7.12 8.17 -2.31
C ALA A 76 8.38 7.36 -2.00
N ILE A 77 8.62 7.06 -0.72
CA ILE A 77 9.81 6.33 -0.30
C ILE A 77 9.79 4.89 -0.83
N MET A 78 8.64 4.22 -0.83
CA MET A 78 8.51 2.88 -1.40
C MET A 78 8.73 2.86 -2.92
N VAL A 79 8.21 3.87 -3.65
CA VAL A 79 8.45 4.01 -5.09
C VAL A 79 9.93 4.27 -5.39
N ASP A 80 10.59 5.12 -4.61
CA ASP A 80 12.03 5.37 -4.76
C ASP A 80 12.87 4.11 -4.50
N ALA A 81 12.52 3.36 -3.45
CA ALA A 81 13.14 2.07 -3.19
C ALA A 81 12.91 1.07 -4.34
N LEU A 82 11.72 1.03 -4.93
CA LEU A 82 11.44 0.20 -6.10
C LEU A 82 12.27 0.61 -7.33
N LEU A 83 12.36 1.92 -7.61
CA LEU A 83 13.13 2.47 -8.73
C LEU A 83 14.64 2.18 -8.62
N SER A 84 15.16 2.03 -7.41
CA SER A 84 16.55 1.59 -7.21
C SER A 84 16.81 0.13 -7.60
N LYS A 85 15.74 -0.67 -7.77
CA LYS A 85 15.80 -2.11 -8.04
C LYS A 85 15.40 -2.46 -9.47
N THR A 86 14.46 -1.70 -10.04
CA THR A 86 13.88 -1.98 -11.36
C THR A 86 13.25 -0.76 -12.00
N ALA A 87 12.98 -0.84 -13.30
CA ALA A 87 12.18 0.16 -14.00
C ALA A 87 10.69 -0.02 -13.71
N LEU A 88 9.95 1.08 -13.68
CA LEU A 88 8.49 1.07 -13.64
C LEU A 88 7.91 0.53 -14.96
N LYS A 89 6.63 0.16 -14.91
CA LYS A 89 5.81 -0.19 -16.07
C LYS A 89 5.98 0.86 -17.20
N PRO A 90 6.10 0.45 -18.46
CA PRO A 90 6.21 1.39 -19.57
C PRO A 90 5.09 2.43 -19.58
N GLY A 91 5.46 3.71 -19.68
CA GLY A 91 4.52 4.84 -19.66
C GLY A 91 4.07 5.28 -18.27
N LEU A 92 4.57 4.65 -17.19
CA LEU A 92 4.35 5.09 -15.82
C LEU A 92 5.55 5.90 -15.33
N ASP A 93 5.31 7.18 -15.03
CA ASP A 93 6.30 8.01 -14.36
C ASP A 93 6.26 7.84 -12.83
N ARG A 94 7.26 8.43 -12.17
CA ARG A 94 7.42 8.34 -10.71
C ARG A 94 6.23 8.94 -9.95
N ASP A 95 5.73 10.10 -10.37
CA ASP A 95 4.69 10.81 -9.61
C ASP A 95 3.35 10.07 -9.73
N ALA A 96 3.03 9.56 -10.93
CA ALA A 96 1.89 8.69 -11.14
C ALA A 96 2.00 7.36 -10.36
N ALA A 97 3.20 6.79 -10.24
CA ALA A 97 3.42 5.61 -9.40
C ALA A 97 3.15 5.91 -7.91
N ILE A 98 3.55 7.09 -7.43
CA ILE A 98 3.27 7.54 -6.06
C ILE A 98 1.77 7.73 -5.85
N ASP A 99 1.08 8.36 -6.79
CA ASP A 99 -0.38 8.55 -6.71
C ASP A 99 -1.11 7.21 -6.66
N GLN A 100 -0.75 6.27 -7.53
CA GLN A 100 -1.34 4.93 -7.56
C GLN A 100 -1.08 4.17 -6.25
N LEU A 101 0.16 4.14 -5.79
CA LEU A 101 0.51 3.45 -4.55
C LEU A 101 -0.14 4.12 -3.34
N TRP A 102 -0.20 5.46 -3.31
CA TRP A 102 -0.93 6.19 -2.29
C TRP A 102 -2.39 5.73 -2.28
N VAL A 103 -3.14 5.83 -3.38
CA VAL A 103 -4.56 5.40 -3.42
C VAL A 103 -4.73 3.96 -2.94
N LEU A 104 -3.92 3.02 -3.45
CA LEU A 104 -4.02 1.59 -3.14
C LEU A 104 -3.70 1.26 -1.68
N THR A 105 -2.95 2.10 -0.97
CA THR A 105 -2.63 1.91 0.46
C THR A 105 -3.68 2.51 1.40
N GLY A 106 -4.75 3.12 0.85
CA GLY A 106 -5.77 3.83 1.62
C GLY A 106 -6.70 2.95 2.45
N SER A 107 -7.17 3.49 3.58
CA SER A 107 -8.12 2.80 4.45
C SER A 107 -9.49 2.59 3.80
N ASP A 108 -9.88 3.45 2.87
CA ASP A 108 -11.13 3.28 2.10
C ASP A 108 -11.16 1.97 1.32
N LEU A 109 -10.03 1.56 0.74
CA LEU A 109 -9.92 0.33 -0.03
C LEU A 109 -10.02 -0.90 0.88
N TYR A 110 -9.33 -0.87 2.02
CA TYR A 110 -9.43 -1.90 3.06
C TYR A 110 -10.87 -2.03 3.58
N ARG A 111 -11.51 -0.91 3.96
CA ARG A 111 -12.90 -0.88 4.42
C ARG A 111 -13.85 -1.43 3.36
N GLY A 112 -13.69 -1.03 2.11
CA GLY A 112 -14.54 -1.50 1.01
C GLY A 112 -14.42 -3.01 0.80
N LEU A 113 -13.19 -3.53 0.64
CA LEU A 113 -13.00 -4.95 0.30
C LEU A 113 -13.26 -5.89 1.47
N ILE A 114 -12.81 -5.55 2.68
CA ILE A 114 -13.01 -6.40 3.86
C ILE A 114 -14.36 -6.13 4.52
N GLY A 115 -14.66 -4.87 4.82
CA GLY A 115 -15.88 -4.50 5.54
C GLY A 115 -17.16 -4.64 4.72
N VAL A 116 -17.14 -4.20 3.44
CA VAL A 116 -18.34 -4.22 2.59
C VAL A 116 -18.42 -5.48 1.74
N CYS A 117 -17.34 -5.87 1.06
CA CYS A 117 -17.32 -7.05 0.20
C CYS A 117 -17.05 -8.37 0.95
N GLY A 118 -16.75 -8.33 2.25
CA GLY A 118 -16.58 -9.51 3.09
C GLY A 118 -15.32 -10.32 2.77
N TRP A 119 -14.29 -9.71 2.19
CA TRP A 119 -13.03 -10.42 1.91
C TRP A 119 -12.30 -10.75 3.21
N THR A 120 -11.61 -11.89 3.22
CA THR A 120 -10.65 -12.17 4.30
C THR A 120 -9.41 -11.29 4.15
N VAL A 121 -8.71 -11.08 5.25
CA VAL A 121 -7.46 -10.31 5.29
C VAL A 121 -6.42 -10.89 4.35
N GLU A 122 -6.30 -12.22 4.28
CA GLU A 122 -5.34 -12.92 3.43
C GLU A 122 -5.67 -12.76 1.94
N ARG A 123 -6.97 -12.73 1.60
CA ARG A 123 -7.41 -12.46 0.24
C ARG A 123 -7.07 -11.04 -0.17
N PHE A 124 -7.32 -10.06 0.70
CA PHE A 124 -6.98 -8.66 0.46
C PHE A 124 -5.46 -8.46 0.34
N GLU A 125 -4.65 -9.07 1.22
CA GLU A 125 -3.19 -8.99 1.16
C GLU A 125 -2.64 -9.47 -0.19
N ARG A 126 -3.05 -10.66 -0.63
CA ARG A 126 -2.61 -11.22 -1.92
C ARG A 126 -3.03 -10.32 -3.08
N TRP A 127 -4.30 -9.93 -3.11
CA TRP A 127 -4.82 -9.08 -4.18
C TRP A 127 -4.12 -7.72 -4.22
N LEU A 128 -3.82 -7.13 -3.06
CA LEU A 128 -3.12 -5.85 -2.99
C LEU A 128 -1.69 -5.97 -3.52
N GLY A 129 -0.97 -7.04 -3.14
CA GLY A 129 0.37 -7.32 -3.66
C GLY A 129 0.40 -7.55 -5.17
N ASP A 130 -0.55 -8.34 -5.69
CA ASP A 130 -0.72 -8.56 -7.13
C ASP A 130 -1.03 -7.24 -7.86
N THR A 131 -1.94 -6.44 -7.28
CA THR A 131 -2.32 -5.13 -7.83
C THR A 131 -1.13 -4.16 -7.86
N PHE A 132 -0.30 -4.13 -6.82
CA PHE A 132 0.94 -3.33 -6.83
C PHE A 132 1.86 -3.77 -7.96
N CYS A 133 2.10 -5.07 -8.12
CA CYS A 133 2.95 -5.58 -9.19
C CYS A 133 2.40 -5.20 -10.57
N ASP A 134 1.10 -5.37 -10.77
CA ASP A 134 0.43 -5.10 -12.03
C ASP A 134 0.43 -3.62 -12.43
N GLN A 135 0.22 -2.74 -11.46
CA GLN A 135 0.23 -1.30 -11.69
C GLN A 135 1.66 -0.76 -11.87
N LEU A 136 2.60 -1.18 -11.01
CA LEU A 136 3.94 -0.58 -10.95
C LEU A 136 4.97 -1.26 -11.83
N LEU A 137 4.89 -2.58 -12.02
CA LEU A 137 5.84 -3.36 -12.83
C LEU A 137 5.24 -3.76 -14.18
N GLY A 138 3.91 -3.71 -14.30
CA GLY A 138 3.18 -4.21 -15.45
C GLY A 138 2.98 -5.72 -15.40
N HIS A 139 1.97 -6.21 -16.11
CA HIS A 139 1.83 -7.65 -16.29
C HIS A 139 2.98 -8.14 -17.16
N ARG A 140 3.65 -9.23 -16.75
CA ARG A 140 4.28 -10.09 -17.75
C ARG A 140 3.17 -10.46 -18.72
N ARG A 141 3.24 -10.00 -19.98
CA ARG A 141 2.40 -10.55 -21.04
C ARG A 141 2.55 -12.06 -20.90
N ARG A 142 1.47 -12.76 -20.54
CA ARG A 142 1.39 -14.16 -20.95
C ARG A 142 1.41 -14.05 -22.45
N ASP A 143 2.55 -14.35 -23.06
CA ASP A 143 2.60 -14.56 -24.50
C ASP A 143 1.49 -15.57 -24.78
N SER A 144 0.45 -15.08 -25.42
CA SER A 144 -0.60 -15.93 -25.93
C SER A 144 0.06 -16.67 -27.07
N THR A 145 0.61 -17.85 -26.77
CA THR A 145 0.96 -18.82 -27.78
C THR A 145 -0.34 -19.15 -28.50
N THR A 146 -0.55 -18.46 -29.61
CA THR A 146 -1.39 -18.91 -30.70
C THR A 146 -0.89 -20.30 -31.09
N GLY A 147 -1.60 -21.34 -30.64
CA GLY A 147 -1.48 -22.71 -31.14
C GLY A 147 -2.65 -22.97 -32.11
N PRO A 148 -2.42 -23.60 -33.28
CA PRO A 148 -3.30 -23.46 -34.43
C PRO A 148 -4.45 -24.48 -34.48
N VAL A 149 -5.56 -24.00 -35.06
CA VAL A 149 -6.77 -24.65 -35.63
C VAL A 149 -7.57 -25.58 -34.73
#